data_AF-A0A5C3P1I6-F1
#
_entry.id   AF-A0A5C3P1I6-F1
#
_cell.length_a   1.000
_cell.length_b   1.000
_cell.length_c   1.000
_cell.angle_alpha   90.00
_cell.angle_beta   90.00
_cell.angle_gamma   90.00
#
_symmetry.space_group_name_H-M   'P 1'
#
loop_
_entity.id
_entity.type
_entity.pdbx_description
1 polymer ?
#
loop_
_entity_poly.entity_id
_entity_poly.type
_entity_poly.pdbx_seq_one_letter_code
_entity_poly.pdbx_strand_id
1 'polypeptide(L)' 'MFRTVLDGGIPASVLAGHYHDTYRLGVSNILTSLEHGLRTIDSSIGGLGRCSYSPGPGATGNVATEDFLCAEPHDLERV' A
#
# COMPACT_ATOMS: atom_id res chain seq x y z
N MET A 1 7.26 0.27 11.86
CA MET A 1 7.79 -0.92 11.15
C MET A 1 8.65 -0.52 9.97
N PHE A 2 8.12 0.22 8.98
CA PHE A 2 8.88 0.57 7.77
C PHE A 2 10.21 1.29 8.07
N ARG A 3 10.18 2.33 8.91
CA ARG A 3 11.41 3.05 9.33
C ARG A 3 12.46 2.13 9.97
N THR A 4 12.05 1.14 10.76
CA THR A 4 12.98 0.16 11.37
C THR A 4 13.73 -0.65 10.31
N VAL A 5 13.10 -0.98 9.18
CA VAL A 5 13.75 -1.68 8.07
C VAL A 5 14.79 -0.77 7.41
N LEU A 6 14.46 0.52 7.23
CA LEU A 6 15.38 1.52 6.67
C LEU A 6 16.56 1.79 7.60
N ASP A 7 16.30 1.98 8.90
CA ASP A 7 17.31 2.20 9.94
C ASP A 7 18.24 0.98 10.09
N GLY A 8 17.74 -0.22 9.75
CA GLY A 8 18.53 -1.45 9.65
C GLY A 8 19.48 -1.50 8.43
N GLY A 9 19.51 -0.47 7.60
CA GLY A 9 20.42 -0.33 6.46
C GLY A 9 19.90 -0.88 5.14
N ILE A 10 18.63 -1.31 5.08
CA ILE A 10 18.02 -1.81 3.84
C ILE A 10 17.41 -0.62 3.07
N PRO A 11 17.91 -0.29 1.86
CA PRO A 11 17.41 0.87 1.12
C PRO A 11 15.99 0.64 0.61
N ALA A 12 15.18 1.70 0.55
CA ALA A 12 13.80 1.63 0.07
C ALA A 12 13.68 1.15 -1.39
N SER A 13 14.71 1.35 -2.21
CA SER A 13 14.75 0.97 -3.63
C SER A 13 14.70 -0.55 -3.88
N VAL A 14 14.98 -1.37 -2.87
CA VAL A 14 14.91 -2.84 -2.97
C VAL A 14 13.71 -3.42 -2.22
N LEU A 15 12.81 -2.58 -1.72
CA LEU A 15 11.64 -2.98 -0.96
C LEU A 15 10.37 -2.83 -1.79
N ALA A 16 9.37 -3.66 -1.47
CA ALA A 16 8.00 -3.53 -1.94
C ALA A 16 7.04 -3.46 -0.74
N GLY A 17 5.96 -2.69 -0.88
CA GLY A 17 4.92 -2.55 0.14
C GLY A 17 3.67 -3.32 -0.25
N HIS A 18 3.28 -4.30 0.56
CA HIS A 18 2.02 -5.03 0.43
C HIS A 18 1.15 -4.74 1.64
N TYR A 19 0.15 -3.87 1.48
CA TYR A 19 -0.72 -3.43 2.56
C TYR A 19 -2.12 -3.98 2.38
N HIS A 20 -2.71 -4.43 3.49
CA HIS A 20 -4.12 -4.77 3.53
C HIS A 20 -4.95 -3.58 3.99
N ASP A 21 -6.12 -3.41 3.40
CA ASP A 21 -7.14 -2.44 3.79
C ASP A 21 -8.20 -3.03 4.74
N THR A 22 -7.90 -4.14 5.41
CA THR A 22 -8.78 -4.79 6.41
C THR A 22 -9.30 -3.79 7.46
N TYR A 23 -8.48 -2.81 7.84
CA TYR A 23 -8.80 -1.76 8.82
C TYR A 23 -8.93 -0.36 8.20
N ARG A 24 -9.05 -0.24 6.87
CA ARG A 24 -9.15 1.03 6.15
C ARG A 24 -7.95 1.97 6.32
N LEU A 25 -6.76 1.39 6.44
CA LEU A 25 -5.50 2.12 6.60
C LEU A 25 -4.50 1.84 5.48
N GLY A 26 -4.86 1.00 4.50
CA GLY A 26 -3.91 0.53 3.49
C GLY A 26 -3.37 1.66 2.61
N VAL A 27 -4.25 2.52 2.10
CA VAL A 27 -3.85 3.69 1.29
C VAL A 27 -3.00 4.67 2.09
N SER A 28 -3.38 4.97 3.35
CA SER A 28 -2.59 5.86 4.22
C SER A 28 -1.17 5.34 4.48
N ASN A 29 -1.04 4.02 4.70
CA ASN A 29 0.26 3.37 4.87
C ASN A 29 1.09 3.42 3.58
N ILE A 30 0.46 3.25 2.40
CA ILE A 30 1.13 3.41 1.11
C ILE A 30 1.69 4.82 0.97
N LEU A 31 0.86 5.85 1.15
CA LEU A 31 1.28 7.25 1.03
C LEU A 31 2.45 7.58 1.96
N THR A 32 2.37 7.13 3.22
CA THR A 32 3.47 7.28 4.20
C THR A 32 4.75 6.59 3.72
N SER A 33 4.65 5.40 3.13
CA SER A 33 5.81 4.70 2.59
C SER A 33 6.41 5.39 1.36
N LEU A 34 5.59 6.03 0.52
CA LEU A 34 6.06 6.81 -0.62
C LEU A 34 6.87 8.03 -0.16
N GLU A 35 6.45 8.71 0.90
CA GLU A 35 7.20 9.82 1.54
C GLU A 35 8.59 9.37 2.02
N HIS A 36 8.71 8.09 2.40
CA HIS A 36 9.96 7.46 2.82
C HIS A 36 10.74 6.78 1.68
N GLY A 37 10.37 7.04 0.42
CA GLY A 37 11.14 6.63 -0.76
C GLY A 37 10.81 5.25 -1.34
N LEU A 38 9.78 4.56 -0.81
CA LEU A 38 9.31 3.30 -1.41
C LEU A 38 8.70 3.57 -2.79
N ARG A 39 8.94 2.71 -3.79
CA ARG A 39 8.42 2.91 -5.16
C ARG A 39 7.76 1.69 -5.79
N THR A 40 7.75 0.56 -5.10
CA THR A 40 7.06 -0.66 -5.53
C THR A 40 5.95 -0.98 -4.55
N ILE A 41 4.71 -1.03 -5.02
CA ILE A 41 3.51 -1.27 -4.21
C ILE A 41 2.70 -2.40 -4.83
N ASP A 42 2.38 -3.41 -4.01
CA ASP A 42 1.49 -4.49 -4.38
C ASP A 42 0.05 -4.11 -4.01
N SER A 43 -0.88 -4.36 -4.92
CA SER A 43 -2.31 -4.07 -4.76
C SER A 43 -3.14 -5.12 -5.51
N SER A 44 -4.47 -5.01 -5.48
CA SER A 44 -5.34 -5.87 -6.29
C SER A 44 -6.45 -5.06 -6.93
N ILE A 45 -6.73 -5.35 -8.21
CA ILE A 45 -7.83 -4.70 -8.95
C ILE A 45 -9.14 -4.82 -8.16
N GLY A 46 -9.85 -3.70 -7.97
CA GLY A 46 -11.08 -3.65 -7.17
C GLY A 46 -10.96 -4.15 -5.72
N GLY A 47 -9.75 -4.24 -5.17
CA GLY A 47 -9.50 -4.77 -3.82
C GLY A 47 -9.72 -6.28 -3.71
N LEU A 48 -9.55 -7.04 -4.80
CA LEU A 48 -9.71 -8.49 -4.80
C LEU A 48 -8.82 -9.18 -3.74
N GLY A 49 -9.34 -10.27 -3.18
CA GLY A 49 -8.73 -11.00 -2.08
C GLY A 49 -9.20 -10.49 -0.72
N ARG A 50 -9.65 -11.40 0.14
CA ARG A 50 -10.13 -11.09 1.49
C ARG A 50 -9.14 -11.57 2.54
N CYS A 51 -9.14 -10.93 3.70
CA CYS A 51 -8.37 -11.40 4.85
C CYS A 51 -9.04 -12.63 5.49
N SER A 52 -8.35 -13.77 5.55
CA SER A 52 -8.85 -14.98 6.23
C SER A 52 -9.10 -14.78 7.73
N TYR A 53 -8.46 -13.77 8.33
CA TYR A 53 -8.57 -13.44 9.76
C TYR A 53 -9.65 -12.40 10.07
N SER A 54 -10.34 -11.86 9.05
CA SER A 54 -11.50 -10.99 9.23
C SER A 54 -12.71 -11.67 8.59
N PRO A 55 -13.30 -12.70 9.23
CA PRO A 55 -14.45 -13.39 8.66
C PRO A 55 -15.70 -12.51 8.74
N GLY A 56 -16.33 -12.24 7.60
CA GLY A 56 -17.62 -11.55 7.57
C GLY A 56 -18.00 -10.97 6.21
N PRO A 57 -19.29 -10.66 5.99
CA PRO A 57 -19.72 -9.87 4.84
C PRO A 57 -19.02 -8.52 4.84
N GLY A 58 -18.43 -8.13 3.71
CA GLY A 58 -17.73 -6.85 3.59
C GLY A 58 -16.30 -6.83 4.16
N ALA A 59 -15.77 -7.99 4.58
CA ALA A 59 -14.36 -8.11 4.92
C ALA A 59 -13.48 -7.73 3.73
N THR A 60 -12.67 -6.69 3.91
CA THR A 60 -11.66 -6.25 2.95
C THR A 60 -10.37 -7.06 3.12
N GLY A 61 -9.50 -7.00 2.12
CA GLY A 61 -8.19 -7.64 2.15
C GLY A 61 -7.17 -6.70 1.56
N ASN A 62 -6.85 -6.88 0.28
CA ASN A 62 -5.87 -6.02 -0.39
C ASN A 62 -6.40 -4.59 -0.59
N VAL A 63 -5.48 -3.63 -0.71
CA VAL A 63 -5.81 -2.29 -1.21
C VAL A 63 -6.24 -2.38 -2.67
N ALA A 64 -7.32 -1.68 -3.03
CA ALA A 64 -7.73 -1.56 -4.42
C ALA A 64 -6.70 -0.72 -5.19
N THR A 65 -6.27 -1.23 -6.35
CA THR A 65 -5.30 -0.52 -7.20
C THR A 65 -5.78 0.89 -7.55
N GLU A 66 -7.06 1.02 -7.83
CA GLU A 66 -7.73 2.26 -8.21
C GLU A 66 -7.77 3.28 -7.07
N ASP A 67 -8.02 2.83 -5.84
CA ASP A 67 -8.10 3.71 -4.66
C ASP A 67 -6.76 4.40 -4.40
N PHE A 68 -5.66 3.65 -4.51
CA PHE A 68 -4.32 4.22 -4.36
C PHE A 68 -3.99 5.14 -5.54
N LEU A 69 -4.25 4.74 -6.78
CA LEU A 69 -3.96 5.59 -7.94
C LEU A 69 -4.70 6.92 -7.86
N CYS A 70 -5.98 6.93 -7.46
CA CYS A 70 -6.73 8.17 -7.28
C CYS A 70 -6.24 9.03 -6.09
N ALA A 71 -5.64 8.42 -5.07
CA ALA A 71 -5.14 9.12 -3.89
C ALA A 71 -3.71 9.64 -4.06
N GLU A 72 -2.92 9.01 -4.94
CA GLU A 72 -1.55 9.42 -5.22
C GLU A 72 -1.58 10.78 -5.93
N PRO A 73 -0.81 11.78 -5.45
CA PRO A 73 -0.71 13.07 -6.11
C PRO A 73 -0.03 12.88 -7.47
N HIS A 74 -0.82 12.82 -8.54
CA HIS A 74 -0.27 12.68 -9.87
C HIS A 74 0.64 13.87 -10.21
N ASP A 75 1.93 13.60 -10.40
CA ASP A 75 2.81 14.46 -11.19
C ASP A 75 2.28 14.44 -12.64
N LEU A 76 1.42 15.41 -12.98
CA LEU A 76 0.85 15.59 -14.33
C LEU A 76 1.92 15.87 -15.41
N GLU A 77 3.21 15.90 -15.06
CA GLU A 77 4.34 16.07 -15.97
C GLU A 77 4.99 14.74 -16.42
N ARG A 78 4.46 13.58 -16.02
CA ARG A 78 4.99 12.25 -16.38
C ARG A 78 4.14 11.44 -17.37
N VAL A 79 3.18 12.06 -18.05
CA VAL A 79 2.43 11.48 -19.18
C VAL A 79 2.74 12.17 -20.50
#